data_AF-A0A258PZF4-F1
#
_entry.id   AF-A0A258PZF4-F1
#
_cell.length_a   1.000
_cell.length_b   1.000
_cell.length_c   1.000
_cell.angle_alpha   90.00
_cell.angle_beta   90.00
_cell.angle_gamma   90.00
#
_symmetry.space_group_name_H-M   'P 1'
#
loop_
_entity.id
_entity.type
_entity.pdbx_description
1 polymer ?
#
loop_
_entity_poly.entity_id
_entity_poly.type
_entity_poly.pdbx_seq_one_letter_code
_entity_poly.pdbx_strand_id
1 'polypeptide(L)'
;FTPNLEVYSIDESFLQIETVLKQYADPTSLGQIIKQDVKDTTGLPVCVGIGASKTLAKFANHLAKKSPQFAGVCDISSMSKEVLYQWMAETAVGEVWGIGGKTAKKLKELKINSVFDLVQVSPQAMRQQFGVVIERICYELRGVSCLQLAEVAPAKQQIISSRSFGKPVTSMEELAESVATHAARGAEKLRS
;
A
#
# COMPACT_ATOMS: atom_id res chain seq x y z
N PHE A 1 12.79 4.95 15.12
CA PHE A 1 13.25 5.11 13.72
C PHE A 1 13.03 6.51 13.17
N THR A 2 11.81 7.03 13.15
CA THR A 2 11.48 8.42 12.76
C THR A 2 10.22 8.86 13.51
N PRO A 3 10.05 10.14 13.87
CA PRO A 3 8.78 10.65 14.38
C PRO A 3 7.72 10.80 13.28
N ASN A 4 8.13 10.89 12.02
CA ASN A 4 7.23 11.13 10.88
C ASN A 4 6.75 9.77 10.33
N LEU A 5 5.64 9.28 10.87
CA LEU A 5 5.03 8.02 10.46
C LEU A 5 3.52 8.17 10.23
N GLU A 6 3.00 7.37 9.31
CA GLU A 6 1.58 7.23 9.03
C GLU A 6 1.18 5.77 9.22
N VAL A 7 0.28 5.51 10.15
CA VAL A 7 -0.34 4.19 10.33
C VAL A 7 -1.37 3.99 9.22
N TYR A 8 -1.06 3.12 8.26
CA TYR A 8 -1.89 2.89 7.08
C TYR A 8 -2.95 1.81 7.30
N SER A 9 -2.57 0.72 7.97
CA SER A 9 -3.43 -0.38 8.39
C SER A 9 -2.93 -0.95 9.72
N ILE A 10 -3.55 -2.03 10.20
CA ILE A 10 -3.12 -2.71 11.43
C ILE A 10 -1.69 -3.30 11.32
N ASP A 11 -1.26 -3.61 10.11
CA ASP A 11 -0.01 -4.33 9.80
C ASP A 11 0.93 -3.53 8.89
N GLU A 12 0.59 -2.29 8.54
CA GLU A 12 1.39 -1.47 7.63
C GLU A 12 1.48 -0.01 8.08
N SER A 13 2.68 0.56 7.94
CA SER A 13 2.94 1.98 8.19
C SER A 13 3.89 2.54 7.14
N PHE A 14 3.72 3.81 6.80
CA PHE A 14 4.67 4.57 6.00
C PHE A 14 5.54 5.41 6.92
N LEU A 15 6.84 5.44 6.67
CA LEU A 15 7.81 6.20 7.45
C LEU A 15 8.53 7.16 6.51
N GLN A 16 8.64 8.42 6.90
CA GLN A 16 9.54 9.38 6.25
C GLN A 16 10.89 9.36 6.96
N ILE A 17 11.97 9.10 6.23
CA ILE A 17 13.28 8.73 6.81
C ILE A 17 14.41 9.69 6.45
N GLU A 18 14.19 10.62 5.53
CA GLU A 18 15.19 11.52 4.94
C GLU A 18 15.96 12.31 6.01
N THR A 19 15.29 12.71 7.09
CA THR A 19 15.88 13.47 8.20
C THR A 19 16.74 12.61 9.13
N VAL A 20 16.51 11.31 9.17
CA VAL A 20 17.22 10.36 10.06
C VAL A 20 18.27 9.53 9.33
N LEU A 21 18.27 9.49 8.00
CA LEU A 21 19.18 8.67 7.20
C LEU A 21 20.66 8.90 7.52
N LYS A 22 21.06 10.13 7.91
CA LYS A 22 22.44 10.46 8.31
C LYS A 22 22.94 9.70 9.55
N GLN A 23 22.03 9.11 10.32
CA GLN A 23 22.35 8.35 11.53
C GLN A 23 22.62 6.86 11.24
N TYR A 24 22.40 6.43 9.99
CA TYR A 24 22.56 5.05 9.54
C TYR A 24 23.57 4.99 8.39
N ALA A 25 24.14 3.81 8.15
CA ALA A 25 25.08 3.61 7.05
C ALA A 25 24.43 3.87 5.67
N ASP A 26 23.21 3.37 5.50
CA ASP A 26 22.42 3.48 4.28
C ASP A 26 20.94 3.14 4.58
N PRO A 27 19.99 3.42 3.67
CA PRO A 27 18.58 3.11 3.89
C PRO A 27 18.29 1.60 4.07
N THR A 28 19.03 0.73 3.39
CA THR A 28 18.86 -0.74 3.51
C THR A 28 19.24 -1.20 4.92
N SER A 29 20.33 -0.68 5.48
CA SER A 29 20.75 -0.92 6.86
C SER A 29 19.67 -0.51 7.86
N LEU A 30 19.05 0.68 7.70
CA LEU A 30 17.90 1.09 8.51
C LEU A 30 16.73 0.10 8.37
N GLY A 31 16.40 -0.32 7.15
CA GLY A 31 15.33 -1.29 6.91
C GLY A 31 15.57 -2.65 7.58
N GLN A 32 16.82 -3.12 7.61
CA GLN A 32 17.18 -4.38 8.29
C GLN A 32 17.03 -4.25 9.82
N ILE A 33 17.44 -3.11 10.40
CA ILE A 33 17.24 -2.84 11.83
C ILE A 33 15.75 -2.84 12.16
N ILE A 34 14.92 -2.11 11.40
CA ILE A 34 13.46 -2.08 11.59
C ILE A 34 12.87 -3.49 11.55
N LYS A 35 13.24 -4.27 10.53
CA LYS A 35 12.75 -5.63 10.35
C LYS A 35 13.12 -6.55 11.52
N GLN A 36 14.35 -6.45 12.01
CA GLN A 36 14.84 -7.26 13.11
C GLN A 36 14.18 -6.86 14.43
N ASP A 37 14.11 -5.56 14.73
CA ASP A 37 13.48 -5.05 15.96
C ASP A 37 12.00 -5.41 16.04
N VAL A 38 11.25 -5.31 14.94
CA VAL A 38 9.85 -5.73 14.90
C VAL A 38 9.72 -7.23 15.17
N LYS A 39 10.60 -8.05 14.59
CA LYS A 39 10.61 -9.50 14.82
C LYS A 39 10.94 -9.84 16.27
N ASP A 40 11.93 -9.17 16.87
CA ASP A 40 12.36 -9.46 18.24
C ASP A 40 11.33 -9.00 19.28
N THR A 41 10.61 -7.91 19.00
CA THR A 41 9.59 -7.35 19.91
C THR A 41 8.22 -8.02 19.78
N THR A 42 7.81 -8.40 18.57
CA THR A 42 6.45 -8.93 18.30
C THR A 42 6.42 -10.42 17.94
N GLY A 43 7.56 -11.00 17.58
CA GLY A 43 7.65 -12.35 17.00
C GLY A 43 7.22 -12.44 15.54
N LEU A 44 6.76 -11.35 14.93
CA LEU A 44 6.18 -11.35 13.58
C LEU A 44 7.22 -10.94 12.52
N PRO A 45 7.42 -11.73 11.45
CA PRO A 45 8.28 -11.32 10.36
C PRO A 45 7.61 -10.22 9.53
N VAL A 46 8.37 -9.17 9.23
CA VAL A 46 7.94 -8.08 8.34
C VAL A 46 8.90 -7.92 7.17
N CYS A 47 8.44 -7.22 6.13
CA CYS A 47 9.27 -6.74 5.02
C CYS A 47 9.26 -5.21 4.99
N VAL A 48 10.34 -4.63 4.49
CA VAL A 48 10.52 -3.18 4.38
C VAL A 48 10.79 -2.82 2.93
N GLY A 49 10.03 -1.88 2.39
CA GLY A 49 10.23 -1.31 1.07
C GLY A 49 10.58 0.16 1.16
N ILE A 50 11.62 0.58 0.44
CA ILE A 50 12.15 1.95 0.45
C ILE A 50 12.10 2.49 -0.98
N GLY A 51 11.56 3.70 -1.13
CA GLY A 51 11.44 4.39 -2.41
C GLY A 51 11.10 5.87 -2.23
N ALA A 52 11.27 6.66 -3.30
CA ALA A 52 11.08 8.12 -3.30
C ALA A 52 9.62 8.59 -3.20
N SER A 53 8.66 7.66 -3.27
CA SER A 53 7.23 7.92 -3.23
C SER A 53 6.53 6.75 -2.52
N LYS A 54 5.31 6.95 -2.02
CA LYS A 54 4.57 5.86 -1.33
C LYS A 54 4.33 4.68 -2.26
N THR A 55 4.01 4.96 -3.52
CA THR A 55 3.76 3.91 -4.52
C THR A 55 5.04 3.12 -4.80
N LEU A 56 6.19 3.79 -4.94
CA LEU A 56 7.48 3.10 -5.09
C LEU A 56 7.87 2.33 -3.83
N ALA A 57 7.65 2.87 -2.64
CA ALA A 57 7.91 2.15 -1.39
C ALA A 57 7.04 0.88 -1.27
N LYS A 58 5.76 0.95 -1.68
CA LYS A 58 4.89 -0.23 -1.76
C LYS A 58 5.34 -1.23 -2.83
N PHE A 59 5.78 -0.76 -3.99
CA PHE A 59 6.37 -1.61 -5.03
C PHE A 59 7.65 -2.30 -4.51
N ALA A 60 8.54 -1.58 -3.85
CA ALA A 60 9.73 -2.13 -3.21
C ALA A 60 9.36 -3.20 -2.17
N ASN A 61 8.35 -2.95 -1.33
CA ASN A 61 7.88 -3.93 -0.35
C ASN A 61 7.31 -5.19 -1.02
N HIS A 62 6.61 -5.03 -2.14
CA HIS A 62 6.16 -6.17 -2.96
C HIS A 62 7.36 -7.01 -3.43
N LEU A 63 8.41 -6.38 -3.96
CA LEU A 63 9.64 -7.06 -4.37
C LEU A 63 10.32 -7.76 -3.18
N ALA A 64 10.45 -7.09 -2.04
CA ALA A 64 11.03 -7.64 -0.82
C ALA A 64 10.30 -8.89 -0.32
N LYS A 65 8.96 -8.93 -0.48
CA LYS A 65 8.12 -10.09 -0.11
C LYS A 65 8.22 -11.25 -1.10
N LYS A 66 8.37 -10.95 -2.39
CA LYS A 66 8.33 -11.96 -3.47
C LYS A 66 9.68 -12.56 -3.83
N SER A 67 10.76 -11.80 -3.63
CA SER A 67 12.09 -12.17 -4.10
C SER A 67 13.05 -12.33 -2.92
N PRO A 68 13.46 -13.57 -2.58
CA PRO A 68 14.34 -13.86 -1.45
C PRO A 68 15.68 -13.12 -1.47
N GLN A 69 16.16 -12.71 -2.65
CA GLN A 69 17.40 -11.94 -2.81
C GLN A 69 17.45 -10.63 -2.03
N PHE A 70 16.29 -10.04 -1.71
CA PHE A 70 16.23 -8.81 -0.92
C PHE A 70 16.29 -9.07 0.59
N ALA A 71 16.28 -10.33 1.04
CA ALA A 71 16.28 -10.69 2.46
C ALA A 71 15.22 -9.93 3.28
N GLY A 72 14.05 -9.64 2.68
CA GLY A 72 12.95 -8.89 3.28
C GLY A 72 13.11 -7.37 3.33
N VAL A 73 14.16 -6.78 2.74
CA VAL A 73 14.34 -5.33 2.63
C VAL A 73 14.75 -4.96 1.21
N CYS A 74 13.94 -4.15 0.53
CA CYS A 74 14.23 -3.70 -0.83
C CYS A 74 14.30 -2.17 -0.86
N ASP A 75 15.44 -1.64 -1.30
CA ASP A 75 15.66 -0.22 -1.53
C ASP A 75 15.81 0.07 -3.02
N ILE A 76 14.78 0.69 -3.61
CA ILE A 76 14.78 1.06 -5.02
C ILE A 76 15.83 2.14 -5.32
N SER A 77 16.16 3.01 -4.36
CA SER A 77 17.12 4.09 -4.59
C SER A 77 18.55 3.59 -4.78
N SER A 78 18.83 2.37 -4.31
CA SER A 78 20.13 1.70 -4.49
C SER A 78 20.27 0.99 -5.85
N MET A 79 19.18 0.84 -6.61
CA MET A 79 19.17 0.15 -7.90
C MET A 79 19.46 1.11 -9.05
N SER A 80 20.15 0.60 -10.09
CA SER A 80 20.20 1.32 -11.37
C SER A 80 18.80 1.37 -12.01
N LYS A 81 18.58 2.35 -12.89
CA LYS A 81 17.28 2.49 -13.58
C LYS A 81 16.95 1.27 -14.44
N GLU A 82 17.97 0.67 -15.04
CA GLU A 82 17.85 -0.51 -15.89
C GLU A 82 17.36 -1.72 -15.08
N VAL A 83 17.95 -1.95 -13.91
CA VAL A 83 17.52 -3.01 -12.99
C VAL A 83 16.11 -2.75 -12.47
N LEU A 84 15.79 -1.51 -12.10
CA LEU A 84 14.44 -1.15 -11.66
C LEU A 84 13.40 -1.41 -12.76
N TYR A 85 13.70 -1.02 -13.99
CA TYR A 85 12.81 -1.23 -15.13
C TYR A 85 12.61 -2.70 -15.47
N GLN A 86 13.64 -3.53 -15.29
CA GLN A 86 13.49 -4.98 -15.42
C GLN A 86 12.47 -5.51 -14.39
N TRP A 87 12.61 -5.16 -13.11
CA TRP A 87 11.63 -5.55 -12.08
C TRP A 87 10.23 -5.05 -12.39
N MET A 88 10.10 -3.82 -12.90
CA MET A 88 8.81 -3.25 -13.30
C MET A 88 8.21 -3.96 -14.52
N ALA A 89 9.02 -4.45 -15.45
CA ALA A 89 8.55 -5.19 -16.63
C ALA A 89 8.08 -6.60 -16.27
N GLU A 90 8.74 -7.23 -15.29
CA GLU A 90 8.39 -8.56 -14.78
C GLU A 90 7.19 -8.52 -13.82
N THR A 91 6.84 -7.36 -13.29
CA THR A 91 5.70 -7.20 -12.37
C THR A 91 4.44 -6.79 -13.13
N ALA A 92 3.34 -7.50 -12.90
CA ALA A 92 2.06 -7.17 -13.53
C ALA A 92 1.50 -5.82 -13.03
N VAL A 93 0.84 -5.06 -13.92
CA VAL A 93 0.26 -3.75 -13.60
C VAL A 93 -0.78 -3.81 -12.47
N GLY A 94 -1.43 -4.96 -12.28
CA GLY A 94 -2.41 -5.17 -11.22
C GLY A 94 -1.81 -5.24 -9.81
N GLU A 95 -0.49 -5.41 -9.69
CA GLU A 95 0.22 -5.43 -8.40
C GLU A 95 0.56 -4.02 -7.90
N VAL A 96 0.36 -2.99 -8.72
CA VAL A 96 0.60 -1.60 -8.31
C VAL A 96 -0.41 -1.19 -7.25
N TRP A 97 0.10 -0.71 -6.12
CA TRP A 97 -0.73 -0.17 -5.06
C TRP A 97 -1.60 1.00 -5.57
N GLY A 98 -2.91 0.90 -5.35
CA GLY A 98 -3.91 1.83 -5.89
C GLY A 98 -4.57 1.39 -7.20
N ILE A 99 -4.12 0.31 -7.84
CA ILE A 99 -4.77 -0.27 -9.03
C ILE A 99 -5.67 -1.43 -8.61
N GLY A 100 -6.98 -1.20 -8.61
CA GLY A 100 -7.98 -2.24 -8.34
C GLY A 100 -8.23 -3.17 -9.54
N GLY A 101 -8.81 -4.34 -9.29
CA GLY A 101 -9.01 -5.38 -10.33
C GLY A 101 -9.81 -4.93 -11.56
N LYS A 102 -10.80 -4.03 -11.41
CA LYS A 102 -11.53 -3.46 -12.56
C LYS A 102 -10.63 -2.57 -13.42
N THR A 103 -9.79 -1.75 -12.79
CA THR A 103 -8.83 -0.89 -13.48
C THR A 103 -7.76 -1.72 -14.15
N ALA A 104 -7.21 -2.74 -13.48
CA ALA A 104 -6.22 -3.65 -14.04
C ALA A 104 -6.73 -4.35 -15.32
N LYS A 105 -8.00 -4.79 -15.35
CA LYS A 105 -8.60 -5.38 -16.57
C LYS A 105 -8.62 -4.38 -17.74
N LYS A 106 -9.09 -3.15 -17.50
CA LYS A 106 -9.11 -2.08 -18.51
C LYS A 106 -7.70 -1.72 -19.01
N LEU A 107 -6.71 -1.68 -18.12
CA LEU A 107 -5.31 -1.44 -18.51
C LEU A 107 -4.79 -2.53 -19.45
N LYS A 108 -5.10 -3.80 -19.18
CA LYS A 108 -4.73 -4.92 -20.05
C LYS A 108 -5.40 -4.86 -21.42
N GLU A 109 -6.65 -4.41 -21.50
CA GLU A 109 -7.34 -4.16 -22.78
C GLU A 109 -6.58 -3.12 -23.62
N LEU A 110 -5.94 -2.13 -22.98
CA LEU A 110 -5.07 -1.13 -23.60
C LEU A 110 -3.63 -1.60 -23.82
N LYS A 111 -3.35 -2.90 -23.65
CA LYS A 111 -2.02 -3.51 -23.76
C LYS A 111 -1.00 -3.02 -22.72
N ILE A 112 -1.47 -2.44 -21.62
CA ILE A 112 -0.66 -2.09 -20.45
C ILE A 112 -0.71 -3.28 -19.50
N ASN A 113 0.31 -4.14 -19.55
CA ASN A 113 0.33 -5.41 -18.82
C ASN A 113 1.25 -5.38 -17.60
N SER A 114 2.33 -4.62 -17.67
CA SER A 114 3.36 -4.53 -16.63
C SER A 114 3.37 -3.17 -15.92
N VAL A 115 4.06 -3.09 -14.79
CA VAL A 115 4.35 -1.81 -14.12
C VAL A 115 5.16 -0.91 -15.06
N PHE A 116 6.09 -1.49 -15.81
CA PHE A 116 6.91 -0.75 -16.76
C PHE A 116 6.07 -0.12 -17.88
N ASP A 117 5.11 -0.85 -18.44
CA ASP A 117 4.18 -0.31 -19.45
C ASP A 117 3.46 0.93 -18.91
N LEU A 118 3.03 0.89 -17.64
CA LEU A 118 2.36 2.01 -16.98
C LEU A 118 3.31 3.21 -16.77
N VAL A 119 4.60 2.97 -16.58
CA VAL A 119 5.64 4.02 -16.53
C VAL A 119 5.89 4.64 -17.91
N GLN A 120 5.63 3.93 -19.01
CA GLN A 120 5.85 4.45 -20.36
C GLN A 120 4.67 5.31 -20.89
N VAL A 121 3.45 5.12 -20.38
CA VAL A 121 2.27 5.86 -20.88
C VAL A 121 2.16 7.29 -20.33
N SER A 122 1.67 8.23 -21.13
CA SER A 122 1.48 9.63 -20.69
C SER A 122 0.55 9.74 -19.47
N PRO A 123 0.99 10.38 -18.35
CA PRO A 123 0.11 10.65 -17.22
C PRO A 123 -1.16 11.42 -17.61
N GLN A 124 -1.06 12.35 -18.55
CA GLN A 124 -2.19 13.16 -19.01
C GLN A 124 -3.22 12.32 -19.77
N ALA A 125 -2.78 11.38 -20.61
CA ALA A 125 -3.66 10.42 -21.25
C ALA A 125 -4.35 9.52 -20.21
N MET A 126 -3.60 9.05 -19.21
CA MET A 126 -4.13 8.24 -18.12
C MET A 126 -5.16 9.00 -17.28
N ARG A 127 -4.95 10.31 -17.05
CA ARG A 127 -5.93 11.18 -16.37
C ARG A 127 -7.24 11.25 -17.13
N GLN A 128 -7.20 11.44 -18.45
CA GLN A 128 -8.41 11.56 -19.27
C GLN A 128 -9.27 10.29 -19.21
N GLN A 129 -8.63 9.12 -19.14
CA GLN A 129 -9.33 7.84 -19.18
C GLN A 129 -9.69 7.27 -17.80
N PHE A 130 -8.87 7.51 -16.78
CA PHE A 130 -9.00 6.89 -15.46
C PHE A 130 -9.05 7.88 -14.29
N GLY A 131 -8.85 9.17 -14.55
CA GLY A 131 -8.87 10.23 -13.55
C GLY A 131 -7.54 10.47 -12.84
N VAL A 132 -7.57 11.44 -11.92
CA VAL A 132 -6.39 12.00 -11.23
C VAL A 132 -5.63 10.97 -10.38
N VAL A 133 -6.29 9.91 -9.91
CA VAL A 133 -5.64 8.89 -9.08
C VAL A 133 -4.61 8.10 -9.89
N ILE A 134 -4.97 7.66 -11.10
CA ILE A 134 -4.04 6.91 -11.95
C ILE A 134 -2.95 7.83 -12.50
N GLU A 135 -3.26 9.09 -12.80
CA GLU A 135 -2.26 10.11 -13.12
C GLU A 135 -1.18 10.21 -12.03
N ARG A 136 -1.60 10.34 -10.76
CA ARG A 136 -0.68 10.40 -9.61
C ARG A 136 0.16 9.13 -9.47
N ILE A 137 -0.43 7.94 -9.65
CA ILE A 137 0.32 6.66 -9.63
C ILE A 137 1.40 6.66 -10.72
N CYS A 138 1.08 7.16 -11.92
CA CYS A 138 2.06 7.26 -13.00
C CYS A 138 3.21 8.22 -12.66
N TYR A 139 2.95 9.32 -11.95
CA TYR A 139 3.98 10.22 -11.45
C TYR A 139 4.80 9.59 -10.31
N GLU A 140 4.13 8.94 -9.36
CA GLU A 140 4.76 8.28 -8.22
C GLU A 140 5.73 7.18 -8.65
N LEU A 141 5.35 6.34 -9.62
CA LEU A 141 6.21 5.30 -10.20
C LEU A 141 7.43 5.88 -10.94
N ARG A 142 7.37 7.14 -11.38
CA ARG A 142 8.50 7.89 -11.93
C ARG A 142 9.32 8.63 -10.88
N GLY A 143 9.04 8.41 -9.60
CA GLY A 143 9.72 9.03 -8.48
C GLY A 143 9.22 10.42 -8.12
N VAL A 144 8.13 10.90 -8.73
CA VAL A 144 7.52 12.19 -8.38
C VAL A 144 6.46 11.97 -7.32
N SER A 145 6.82 12.24 -6.05
CA SER A 145 5.89 12.11 -4.93
C SER A 145 4.70 13.06 -5.09
N CYS A 146 3.51 12.49 -5.14
CA CYS A 146 2.21 13.14 -5.26
C CYS A 146 1.33 12.92 -4.02
N LEU A 147 1.69 11.96 -3.16
CA LEU A 147 0.93 11.59 -1.96
C LEU A 147 1.67 12.04 -0.71
N GLN A 148 1.09 13.00 0.02
CA GLN A 148 1.65 13.46 1.29
C GLN A 148 1.58 12.38 2.36
N LEU A 149 2.53 12.40 3.29
CA LEU A 149 2.46 11.63 4.53
C LEU A 149 1.36 12.23 5.41
N ALA A 150 0.35 11.44 5.76
CA ALA A 150 -0.68 11.82 6.70
C ALA A 150 -0.18 11.51 8.10
N GLU A 151 0.46 12.49 8.75
CA GLU A 151 0.96 12.36 10.12
C GLU A 151 -0.16 12.13 11.15
N VAL A 152 -1.40 12.50 10.80
CA VAL A 152 -2.59 12.24 11.59
C VAL A 152 -3.57 11.44 10.73
N ALA A 153 -3.86 10.20 11.13
CA ALA A 153 -4.94 9.43 10.50
C ALA A 153 -6.23 10.26 10.63
N PRO A 154 -6.97 10.52 9.52
CA PRO A 154 -8.19 11.29 9.60
C PRO A 154 -9.15 10.62 10.57
N ALA A 155 -9.85 11.42 11.38
CA ALA A 155 -10.83 10.90 12.34
C ALA A 155 -11.78 9.94 11.61
N LYS A 156 -12.04 8.76 12.19
CA LYS A 156 -12.96 7.78 11.61
C LYS A 156 -14.30 8.46 11.32
N GLN A 157 -14.61 8.63 10.04
CA GLN A 157 -15.87 9.27 9.60
C GLN A 157 -17.05 8.29 9.62
N GLN A 158 -16.79 7.01 9.87
CA GLN A 158 -17.77 5.93 9.73
C GLN A 158 -17.48 4.82 10.75
N ILE A 159 -18.52 4.26 11.34
CA ILE A 159 -18.46 3.03 12.16
C ILE A 159 -19.38 2.00 11.49
N ILE A 160 -18.81 0.85 11.16
CA ILE A 160 -19.54 -0.25 10.53
C ILE A 160 -19.46 -1.49 11.44
N SER A 161 -20.63 -2.07 11.67
CA SER A 161 -20.79 -3.42 12.21
C SER A 161 -21.71 -4.18 11.27
N SER A 162 -21.12 -5.02 10.42
CA SER A 162 -21.85 -5.86 9.47
C SER A 162 -21.28 -7.27 9.47
N ARG A 163 -22.13 -8.25 9.15
CA ARG A 163 -21.73 -9.63 8.83
C ARG A 163 -22.62 -10.17 7.73
N SER A 164 -22.08 -11.05 6.89
CA SER A 164 -22.88 -11.82 5.95
C SER A 164 -23.67 -12.88 6.70
N PHE A 165 -24.92 -13.12 6.27
CA PHE A 165 -25.72 -14.22 6.78
C PHE A 165 -25.22 -15.56 6.19
N GLY A 166 -25.16 -16.61 7.02
CA GLY A 166 -24.78 -17.96 6.57
C GLY A 166 -25.86 -18.67 5.75
N LYS A 167 -27.10 -18.19 5.83
CA LYS A 167 -28.28 -18.64 5.08
C LYS A 167 -29.12 -17.41 4.68
N PRO A 168 -29.95 -17.48 3.63
CA PRO A 168 -30.91 -16.43 3.34
C PRO A 168 -31.84 -16.18 4.53
N VAL A 169 -32.02 -14.92 4.91
CA VAL A 169 -32.99 -14.49 5.92
C VAL A 169 -34.28 -14.12 5.19
N THR A 170 -35.36 -14.81 5.54
CA THR A 170 -36.67 -14.65 4.87
C THR A 170 -37.77 -14.15 5.80
N SER A 171 -37.48 -13.99 7.08
CA SER A 171 -38.42 -13.48 8.09
C SER A 171 -37.98 -12.11 8.64
N MET A 172 -38.96 -11.31 9.04
CA MET A 172 -38.69 -10.01 9.65
C MET A 172 -38.05 -10.14 11.05
N GLU A 173 -38.39 -11.21 11.78
CA GLU A 173 -37.89 -11.48 13.12
C GLU A 173 -36.39 -11.76 13.12
N GLU A 174 -35.92 -12.69 12.27
CA GLU A 174 -34.49 -12.99 12.11
C GLU A 174 -33.70 -11.74 11.66
N LEU A 175 -34.30 -10.91 10.79
CA LEU A 175 -33.68 -9.66 10.36
C LEU A 175 -33.56 -8.65 11.51
N ALA A 176 -34.62 -8.49 12.30
CA ALA A 176 -34.66 -7.56 13.43
C ALA A 176 -33.60 -7.90 14.49
N GLU A 177 -33.44 -9.19 14.83
CA GLU A 177 -32.40 -9.65 15.76
C GLU A 177 -30.99 -9.31 15.28
N SER A 178 -30.72 -9.53 13.98
CA SER A 178 -29.42 -9.21 13.39
C SER A 178 -29.15 -7.71 13.39
N VAL A 179 -30.15 -6.89 13.05
CA VAL A 179 -30.02 -5.43 13.06
C VAL A 179 -29.76 -4.93 14.48
N ALA A 180 -30.51 -5.42 15.48
CA ALA A 180 -30.31 -5.05 16.88
C ALA A 180 -28.88 -5.41 17.35
N THR A 181 -28.39 -6.60 17.03
CA THR A 181 -27.04 -7.04 17.36
C THR A 181 -25.96 -6.16 16.72
N HIS A 182 -26.14 -5.80 15.45
CA HIS A 182 -25.20 -4.94 14.74
C HIS A 182 -25.23 -3.48 15.22
N ALA A 183 -26.42 -2.96 15.55
CA ALA A 183 -26.58 -1.64 16.14
C ALA A 183 -25.90 -1.57 17.53
N ALA A 184 -26.08 -2.59 18.37
CA ALA A 184 -25.44 -2.67 19.69
C ALA A 184 -23.91 -2.67 19.58
N ARG A 185 -23.33 -3.48 18.69
CA ARG A 185 -21.88 -3.47 18.41
C ARG A 185 -21.39 -2.16 17.81
N GLY A 186 -22.19 -1.53 16.95
CA GLY A 186 -21.89 -0.20 16.41
C GLY A 186 -21.81 0.84 17.53
N ALA A 187 -22.78 0.83 18.46
CA ALA A 187 -22.81 1.71 19.62
C ALA A 187 -21.65 1.45 20.60
N GLU A 188 -21.24 0.19 20.77
CA GLU A 188 -20.05 -0.15 21.56
C GLU A 188 -18.78 0.44 20.97
N LYS A 189 -18.57 0.25 19.66
CA LYS A 189 -17.43 0.82 18.92
C LYS A 189 -17.44 2.35 18.87
N LEU A 190 -18.61 2.99 19.02
CA LEU A 190 -18.72 4.45 19.06
C LEU A 190 -18.20 5.02 20.39
N ARG A 191 -18.25 4.23 21.47
CA ARG A 191 -17.79 4.65 22.80
C ARG A 191 -16.27 4.52 22.98
N SER A 192 -15.59 3.79 22.09
CA SER A 192 -14.16 3.51 22.09
C SER A 192 -13.42 4.32 21.04
#